data_AF-B5YBZ1-F1
#
_entry.id   AF-B5YBZ1-F1
#
_cell.length_a   1.000
_cell.length_b   1.000
_cell.length_c   1.000
_cell.angle_alpha   90.00
_cell.angle_beta   90.00
_cell.angle_gamma   90.00
#
_symmetry.space_group_name_H-M   'P 1'
#
loop_
_entity.id
_entity.type
_entity.pdbx_description
1 polymer ?
#
loop_
_entity_poly.entity_id
_entity_poly.type
_entity_poly.pdbx_seq_one_letter_code
_entity_poly.pdbx_strand_id
1 'polypeptide(L)'
;MTTDLNINKQNISESYMFDHYIEKNDILPVFVSDFELRKIYNPCLKGKITITLEGKYLLCPMLRNLVLGSVKESKIPDLFIKGTIDRFYELSKEKLYPCKYCEFRYACLDCRAFELLKGSSLGEVKFCKYNPLEGIWG
;
A
#
# COMPACT_ATOMS: atom_id res chain seq x y z
N MET A 1 9.30 -21.89 -32.77
CA MET A 1 9.96 -20.62 -32.41
C MET A 1 9.18 -20.01 -31.25
N THR A 2 9.38 -20.54 -30.05
CA THR A 2 8.93 -19.92 -28.80
C THR A 2 10.22 -19.54 -28.11
N THR A 3 10.59 -18.26 -28.19
CA THR A 3 11.65 -17.72 -27.35
C THR A 3 11.13 -17.71 -25.93
N ASP A 4 11.49 -18.75 -25.17
CA ASP A 4 11.40 -18.75 -23.73
C ASP A 4 12.18 -17.55 -23.23
N LEU A 5 11.46 -16.47 -22.91
CA LEU A 5 11.99 -15.38 -22.12
C LEU A 5 12.27 -15.98 -20.74
N ASN A 6 13.52 -16.46 -20.60
CA ASN A 6 14.16 -16.78 -19.34
C ASN A 6 14.27 -15.46 -18.56
N ILE A 7 13.13 -14.99 -18.03
CA ILE A 7 13.09 -13.94 -17.03
C ILE A 7 13.78 -14.56 -15.83
N ASN A 8 15.06 -14.24 -15.70
CA ASN A 8 15.82 -14.48 -14.50
C ASN A 8 15.02 -13.83 -13.37
N LYS A 9 14.24 -14.64 -12.65
CA LYS A 9 13.66 -14.26 -11.37
C LYS A 9 14.86 -14.07 -10.46
N GLN A 10 15.48 -12.89 -10.53
CA GLN A 10 16.14 -12.31 -9.39
C GLN A 10 15.04 -12.21 -8.33
N ASN A 11 14.88 -13.33 -7.63
CA ASN A 11 14.24 -13.39 -6.35
C ASN A 11 15.04 -12.42 -5.50
N ILE A 12 14.58 -11.17 -5.44
CA ILE A 12 14.81 -10.37 -4.25
C ILE A 12 14.27 -11.28 -3.16
N SER A 13 15.18 -11.93 -2.43
CA SER A 13 14.79 -12.86 -1.39
C SER A 13 13.83 -12.11 -0.49
N GLU A 14 12.72 -12.74 -0.07
CA GLU A 14 11.77 -12.09 0.83
C GLU A 14 12.51 -11.44 2.01
N SER A 15 13.62 -12.06 2.46
CA SER A 15 14.55 -11.53 3.46
C SER A 15 15.05 -10.11 3.18
N TYR A 16 15.41 -9.75 1.95
CA TYR A 16 15.90 -8.40 1.62
C TYR A 16 14.81 -7.33 1.81
N MET A 17 13.55 -7.67 1.56
CA MET A 17 12.42 -6.76 1.79
C MET A 17 12.07 -6.65 3.29
N PHE A 18 12.42 -7.67 4.09
CA PHE A 18 12.23 -7.65 5.54
C PHE A 18 13.23 -6.77 6.29
N ASP A 19 14.37 -6.44 5.71
CA ASP A 19 15.38 -5.63 6.38
C ASP A 19 15.25 -4.12 6.11
N HIS A 20 14.47 -3.75 5.09
CA HIS A 20 14.21 -2.36 4.76
C HIS A 20 13.16 -1.70 5.66
N TYR A 21 13.39 -0.44 5.98
CA TYR A 21 12.49 0.46 6.69
C TYR A 21 12.48 1.79 5.94
N ILE A 22 11.41 2.56 6.09
CA ILE A 22 11.41 3.94 5.61
C ILE A 22 12.48 4.70 6.40
N GLU A 23 13.35 5.41 5.69
CA GLU A 23 14.29 6.38 6.21
C GLU A 23 13.86 7.81 5.85
N LYS A 24 14.47 8.80 6.52
CA LYS A 24 14.16 10.21 6.27
C LYS A 24 14.36 10.62 4.81
N ASN A 25 15.38 10.05 4.15
CA ASN A 25 15.71 10.36 2.76
C ASN A 25 14.71 9.76 1.76
N ASP A 26 13.87 8.80 2.18
CA ASP A 26 12.82 8.24 1.33
C ASP A 26 11.56 9.13 1.27
N ILE A 27 11.49 10.14 2.15
CA ILE A 27 10.37 11.09 2.18
C ILE A 27 10.59 12.16 1.11
N LEU A 28 9.83 12.02 0.02
CA LEU A 28 9.86 12.94 -1.11
C LEU A 28 8.82 14.06 -0.96
N PRO A 29 9.05 15.23 -1.57
CA PRO A 29 8.04 16.30 -1.63
C PRO A 29 6.78 15.81 -2.35
N VAL A 30 5.64 16.32 -1.91
CA VAL A 30 4.33 15.98 -2.47
C VAL A 30 3.81 17.14 -3.32
N PHE A 31 3.20 16.83 -4.47
CA PHE A 31 2.50 17.84 -5.27
C PHE A 31 1.27 18.36 -4.53
N VAL A 32 0.94 19.64 -4.73
CA VAL A 32 -0.22 20.27 -4.08
C VAL A 32 -1.52 19.53 -4.40
N SER A 33 -1.67 19.01 -5.62
CA SER A 33 -2.83 18.22 -6.03
C SER A 33 -3.01 16.93 -5.22
N ASP A 34 -1.90 16.30 -4.83
CA ASP A 34 -1.93 15.05 -4.07
C ASP A 34 -2.12 15.30 -2.59
N PHE A 35 -1.64 16.45 -2.08
CA PHE A 35 -1.68 16.78 -0.66
C PHE A 35 -3.09 16.69 -0.09
N GLU A 36 -4.07 17.31 -0.75
CA GLU A 36 -5.48 17.30 -0.31
C GLU A 36 -6.08 15.89 -0.39
N LEU A 37 -5.76 15.14 -1.44
CA LEU A 37 -6.25 13.76 -1.61
C LEU A 37 -5.71 12.83 -0.52
N ARG A 38 -4.46 13.02 -0.09
CA ARG A 38 -3.79 12.19 0.92
C ARG A 38 -4.31 12.40 2.33
N LYS A 39 -5.08 13.46 2.59
CA LYS A 39 -5.83 13.63 3.85
C LYS A 39 -6.92 12.57 3.97
N ILE A 40 -7.57 12.25 2.87
CA ILE A 40 -8.76 11.39 2.82
C ILE A 40 -8.38 9.96 2.42
N TYR A 41 -7.45 9.81 1.49
CA TYR A 41 -7.15 8.54 0.84
C TYR A 41 -5.72 8.05 1.08
N ASN A 42 -5.53 6.73 1.04
CA ASN A 42 -4.21 6.11 1.01
C ASN A 42 -3.52 6.39 -0.34
N PRO A 43 -2.32 6.99 -0.36
CA PRO A 43 -1.63 7.38 -1.60
C PRO A 43 -1.22 6.20 -2.49
N CYS A 44 -0.97 5.04 -1.89
CA CYS A 44 -0.54 3.85 -2.62
C CYS A 44 -1.73 3.08 -3.21
N LEU A 45 -2.86 2.98 -2.52
CA LEU A 45 -3.98 2.13 -2.92
C LEU A 45 -5.04 2.85 -3.77
N LYS A 46 -5.31 4.13 -3.49
CA LYS A 46 -6.40 4.88 -4.14
C LYS A 46 -6.29 4.85 -5.67
N GLY A 47 -7.42 4.55 -6.32
CA GLY A 47 -7.55 4.56 -7.77
C GLY A 47 -6.90 3.37 -8.49
N LYS A 48 -6.36 2.39 -7.75
CA LYS A 48 -5.72 1.21 -8.31
C LYS A 48 -6.55 -0.04 -8.07
N ILE A 49 -6.62 -0.87 -9.11
CA ILE A 49 -7.14 -2.23 -9.08
C ILE A 49 -6.17 -3.08 -9.90
N THR A 50 -5.75 -4.20 -9.33
CA THR A 50 -4.95 -5.22 -10.00
C THR A 50 -5.84 -6.40 -10.35
N ILE A 51 -5.70 -6.89 -11.57
CA ILE A 51 -6.37 -8.11 -12.03
C ILE A 51 -5.29 -9.18 -12.18
N THR A 52 -5.41 -10.28 -11.44
CA THR A 52 -4.45 -11.39 -11.53
C THR A 52 -4.70 -12.23 -12.78
N LEU A 53 -3.76 -13.13 -13.12
CA LEU A 53 -3.92 -14.06 -14.24
C LEU A 53 -5.14 -14.99 -14.07
N GLU A 54 -5.51 -15.30 -12.82
CA GLU A 54 -6.69 -16.08 -12.47
C GLU A 54 -7.99 -15.24 -12.51
N GLY A 55 -7.88 -13.95 -12.82
CA GLY A 55 -8.99 -13.01 -12.89
C GLY A 55 -9.47 -12.51 -11.53
N LYS A 56 -8.63 -12.56 -10.48
CA LYS A 56 -8.96 -12.01 -9.15
C LYS A 56 -8.72 -10.50 -9.11
N TYR A 57 -9.55 -9.77 -8.38
CA TYR A 57 -9.42 -8.34 -8.13
C TYR A 57 -8.68 -8.08 -6.81
N LEU A 58 -7.58 -7.35 -6.87
CA LEU A 58 -6.79 -6.89 -5.72
C LEU A 58 -6.62 -5.37 -5.79
N LEU A 59 -6.14 -4.75 -4.72
CA LEU A 59 -5.75 -3.32 -4.74
C LEU A 59 -4.29 -3.09 -5.13
N CYS A 60 -3.45 -4.10 -4.91
CA CYS A 60 -2.01 -4.06 -5.19
C CYS A 60 -1.56 -5.49 -5.51
N PRO A 61 -0.65 -5.70 -6.48
CA PRO A 61 -0.12 -7.03 -6.81
C PRO A 61 0.62 -7.68 -5.64
N MET A 62 1.03 -6.90 -4.64
CA MET A 62 1.68 -7.37 -3.42
C MET A 62 0.71 -7.69 -2.28
N LEU A 63 -0.57 -7.32 -2.40
CA LEU A 63 -1.63 -7.65 -1.45
C LEU A 63 -2.37 -8.94 -1.85
N ARG A 64 -1.63 -10.03 -2.12
CA ARG A 64 -2.19 -11.28 -2.67
C ARG A 64 -3.19 -11.96 -1.75
N ASN A 65 -3.09 -11.73 -0.44
CA ASN A 65 -4.00 -12.28 0.57
C ASN A 65 -5.31 -11.48 0.69
N LEU A 66 -5.43 -10.33 0.02
CA LEU A 66 -6.59 -9.46 0.08
C LEU A 66 -7.34 -9.45 -1.26
N VAL A 67 -8.18 -10.45 -1.46
CA VAL A 67 -9.03 -10.58 -2.65
C VAL A 67 -10.33 -9.83 -2.46
N LEU A 68 -10.67 -8.95 -3.40
CA LEU A 68 -11.89 -8.15 -3.38
C LEU A 68 -13.05 -8.78 -4.19
N GLY A 69 -12.72 -9.69 -5.09
CA GLY A 69 -13.67 -10.38 -5.96
C GLY A 69 -12.95 -11.03 -7.14
N SER A 70 -13.72 -11.49 -8.13
CA SER A 70 -13.19 -12.04 -9.37
C SER A 70 -14.06 -11.70 -10.58
N VAL A 71 -13.45 -11.72 -11.77
CA VAL A 71 -14.14 -11.55 -13.07
C VAL A 71 -15.24 -12.58 -13.30
N LYS A 72 -15.20 -13.71 -12.59
CA LYS A 72 -16.20 -14.78 -12.71
C LYS A 72 -17.45 -14.49 -11.87
N GLU A 73 -17.32 -13.69 -10.83
CA GLU A 73 -18.37 -13.45 -9.82
C GLU A 73 -18.99 -12.05 -9.90
N SER A 74 -18.22 -11.05 -10.33
CA SER A 74 -18.63 -9.64 -10.28
C SER A 74 -17.91 -8.80 -11.33
N LYS A 75 -18.48 -7.64 -11.66
CA LYS A 75 -17.80 -6.62 -12.47
C LYS A 75 -17.07 -5.64 -11.55
N ILE A 76 -16.01 -5.02 -12.04
CA ILE A 76 -15.26 -3.99 -11.29
C ILE A 76 -16.15 -2.86 -10.74
N PRO A 77 -17.11 -2.28 -11.48
CA PRO A 77 -18.01 -1.25 -10.94
C PRO A 77 -18.78 -1.70 -9.68
N ASP A 78 -19.07 -3.00 -9.53
CA ASP A 78 -19.79 -3.51 -8.36
C ASP A 78 -18.98 -3.32 -7.07
N LEU A 79 -17.64 -3.29 -7.17
CA LEU A 79 -16.76 -3.06 -6.03
C LEU A 79 -16.93 -1.64 -5.44
N PHE A 80 -17.25 -0.66 -6.30
CA PHE A 80 -17.52 0.73 -5.93
C PHE A 80 -18.95 0.88 -5.42
N ILE A 81 -19.93 0.32 -6.14
CA ILE A 81 -21.35 0.41 -5.76
C ILE A 81 -21.60 -0.21 -4.38
N LYS A 82 -20.92 -1.33 -4.07
CA LYS A 82 -21.01 -2.00 -2.77
C LYS A 82 -20.13 -1.36 -1.68
N GLY A 83 -19.34 -0.33 -2.01
CA GLY A 83 -18.39 0.31 -1.09
C GLY A 83 -17.30 -0.61 -0.54
N THR A 84 -17.04 -1.75 -1.19
CA THR A 84 -16.11 -2.77 -0.69
C THR A 84 -14.67 -2.24 -0.65
N ILE A 85 -14.33 -1.34 -1.56
CA ILE A 85 -12.99 -0.76 -1.70
C ILE A 85 -12.77 0.46 -0.80
N ASP A 86 -13.85 1.13 -0.38
CA ASP A 86 -13.78 2.45 0.24
C ASP A 86 -12.99 2.40 1.54
N ARG A 87 -13.21 1.36 2.35
CA ARG A 87 -12.44 1.14 3.60
C ARG A 87 -10.93 1.07 3.40
N PHE A 88 -10.46 0.65 2.23
CA PHE A 88 -9.05 0.55 1.90
C PHE A 88 -8.54 1.83 1.23
N TYR A 89 -9.33 2.39 0.32
CA TYR A 89 -9.01 3.64 -0.34
C TYR A 89 -8.93 4.78 0.65
N GLU A 90 -9.80 4.82 1.64
CA GLU A 90 -9.85 5.86 2.67
C GLU A 90 -8.99 5.56 3.89
N LEU A 91 -8.09 4.56 3.83
CA LEU A 91 -7.16 4.25 4.91
C LEU A 91 -5.96 5.21 4.88
N SER A 92 -6.24 6.51 4.99
CA SER A 92 -5.21 7.56 5.04
C SER A 92 -4.50 7.59 6.38
N LYS A 93 -3.35 8.26 6.43
CA LYS A 93 -2.58 8.42 7.66
C LYS A 93 -3.33 9.21 8.76
N GLU A 94 -4.36 9.99 8.43
CA GLU A 94 -5.26 10.63 9.41
C GLU A 94 -5.96 9.62 10.32
N LYS A 95 -6.19 8.39 9.82
CA LYS A 95 -6.90 7.34 10.55
C LYS A 95 -5.99 6.38 11.30
N LEU A 96 -4.66 6.48 11.11
CA LEU A 96 -3.71 5.49 11.62
C LEU A 96 -2.89 6.06 12.78
N TYR A 97 -2.81 5.32 13.89
CA TYR A 97 -1.87 5.62 14.97
C TYR A 97 -0.51 4.92 14.71
N PRO A 98 0.64 5.58 14.95
CA PRO A 98 0.80 6.96 15.43
C PRO A 98 0.79 8.01 14.30
N CYS A 99 0.67 7.58 13.03
CA CYS A 99 0.86 8.43 11.86
C CYS A 99 -0.04 9.67 11.75
N LYS A 100 -1.21 9.69 12.38
CA LYS A 100 -2.09 10.87 12.40
C LYS A 100 -1.44 12.09 13.06
N TYR A 101 -0.44 11.87 13.92
CA TYR A 101 0.36 12.93 14.56
C TYR A 101 1.66 13.24 13.81
N CYS A 102 1.99 12.51 12.74
CA CYS A 102 3.24 12.65 12.00
C CYS A 102 3.21 13.89 11.10
N GLU A 103 4.28 14.67 11.12
CA GLU A 103 4.47 15.82 10.23
C GLU A 103 4.70 15.40 8.77
N PHE A 104 5.19 14.17 8.54
CA PHE A 104 5.44 13.62 7.20
C PHE A 104 4.23 12.86 6.62
N ARG A 105 3.09 12.83 7.33
CA ARG A 105 1.99 11.91 7.01
C ARG A 105 1.43 12.03 5.59
N TYR A 106 1.46 13.23 5.00
CA TYR A 106 1.01 13.45 3.62
C TYR A 106 2.12 13.28 2.59
N ALA A 107 3.40 13.28 3.00
CA ALA A 107 4.54 12.99 2.14
C ALA A 107 4.83 11.48 2.05
N CYS A 108 4.45 10.72 3.08
CA CYS A 108 4.67 9.28 3.17
C CYS A 108 4.06 8.50 1.99
N LEU A 109 4.83 7.57 1.41
CA LEU A 109 4.40 6.64 0.35
C LEU A 109 3.35 5.62 0.83
N ASP A 110 3.33 5.33 2.13
CA ASP A 110 2.31 4.53 2.83
C ASP A 110 1.97 3.15 2.19
N CYS A 111 2.98 2.29 2.05
CA CYS A 111 2.76 0.97 1.46
C CYS A 111 2.20 -0.06 2.46
N ARG A 112 0.89 -0.30 2.42
CA ARG A 112 0.20 -1.29 3.26
C ARG A 112 0.64 -2.75 3.00
N ALA A 113 1.18 -3.05 1.81
CA ALA A 113 1.69 -4.38 1.50
C ALA A 113 2.94 -4.74 2.33
N PHE A 114 3.85 -3.77 2.54
CA PHE A 114 5.02 -3.98 3.39
C PHE A 114 4.64 -4.19 4.86
N GLU A 115 3.59 -3.51 5.32
CA GLU A 115 3.07 -3.67 6.69
C GLU A 115 2.59 -5.11 6.92
N LEU A 116 1.77 -5.63 6.01
CA LEU A 116 1.34 -7.03 6.07
C LEU A 116 2.52 -8.00 5.97
N LEU A 117 3.50 -7.70 5.11
CA LEU A 117 4.71 -8.53 4.98
C LEU A 117 5.45 -8.60 6.32
N LYS A 118 5.58 -7.48 7.04
CA LYS A 118 6.17 -7.39 8.40
C LYS A 118 5.28 -7.97 9.50
N GLY A 119 4.21 -8.68 9.14
CA GLY A 119 3.29 -9.32 10.08
C GLY A 119 2.50 -8.33 10.92
N SER A 120 2.13 -7.18 10.37
CA SER A 120 1.15 -6.28 10.99
C SER A 120 -0.22 -6.41 10.33
N SER A 121 -1.24 -5.81 10.93
CA SER A 121 -2.52 -5.60 10.24
C SER A 121 -2.45 -4.39 9.29
N LEU A 122 -3.48 -4.20 8.45
CA LEU A 122 -3.58 -3.05 7.53
C LEU A 122 -3.59 -1.70 8.27
N GLY A 123 -4.14 -1.67 9.50
CA GLY A 123 -4.24 -0.49 10.34
C GLY A 123 -3.01 -0.20 11.20
N GLU A 124 -2.01 -1.07 11.16
CA GLU A 124 -0.78 -0.95 11.94
C GLU A 124 0.38 -0.47 11.07
N VAL A 125 1.44 -0.01 11.75
CA VAL A 125 2.65 0.51 11.11
C VAL A 125 3.87 -0.10 11.80
N LYS A 126 4.61 -0.91 11.07
CA LYS A 126 5.90 -1.51 11.44
C LYS A 126 7.00 -1.18 10.45
N PHE A 127 6.66 -0.76 9.22
CA PHE A 127 7.62 -0.47 8.16
C PHE A 127 8.37 0.87 8.37
N CYS A 128 7.86 1.76 9.22
CA CYS A 128 8.49 3.03 9.55
C CYS A 128 8.94 3.05 11.01
N LYS A 129 10.17 3.50 11.26
CA LYS A 129 10.74 3.63 12.62
C LYS A 129 10.64 5.04 13.20
N TYR A 130 10.03 5.97 12.47
CA TYR A 130 9.86 7.34 12.94
C TYR A 130 8.80 7.43 14.05
N ASN A 131 9.15 8.03 15.18
CA ASN A 131 8.23 8.34 16.27
C ASN A 131 7.74 9.80 16.16
N PRO A 132 6.49 10.03 15.72
CA PRO A 132 5.96 11.38 15.54
C PRO A 132 5.63 12.10 16.85
N LEU A 133 5.56 11.39 17.99
CA LEU A 133 5.31 12.02 19.29
C LEU A 133 6.58 12.65 19.87
N GLU A 134 7.74 12.16 19.45
CA GLU A 134 9.05 12.59 19.95
C GLU A 134 9.89 13.32 18.90
N GLY A 135 9.53 13.24 17.62
CA GLY A 135 10.29 13.91 16.57
C GLY A 135 11.53 13.15 16.09
N ILE A 136 11.65 11.85 16.40
CA ILE A 136 12.91 11.08 16.22
C ILE A 136 12.75 9.85 15.33
N TRP A 137 13.80 9.54 14.57
CA TRP A 137 13.92 8.28 13.84
C TRP A 137 14.69 7.26 14.69
N GLY A 138 14.19 6.03 14.79
CA GLY A 138 14.88 4.90 15.41
C GLY A 138 15.57 3.95 14.43
#